data_AF-A0A920MBX0-F1
#
_entry.id   AF-A0A920MBX0-F1
#
_cell.length_a   1.000
_cell.length_b   1.000
_cell.length_c   1.000
_cell.angle_alpha   90.00
_cell.angle_beta   90.00
_cell.angle_gamma   90.00
#
_symmetry.space_group_name_H-M   'P 1'
#
loop_
_entity.id
_entity.type
_entity.pdbx_description
1 polymer ?
#
loop_
_entity_poly.entity_id
_entity_poly.type
_entity_poly.pdbx_seq_one_letter_code
_entity_poly.pdbx_strand_id
1 'polypeptide(L)'
;MQDATAQMALLQFMQADLPETAVPTTVHCDHLIQAYEGAASDLQVANKTHKEVFDFLRTASEKYEIGFWGPGAGIIHQVVLEQYAFPGGMMIGTDSHTPNAGGLSMIAIGVGGADAVDVMAGMPFNTKIPSLIGVKLTGSLSGWSSPKDIILKVAEILTVKGATNAIVEYFGEGTKTLFQPLEKQL
;
A
#
# COMPACT_ATOMS: atom_id res chain seq x y z
N MET A 1 -0.45 -5.14 5.48
CA MET A 1 0.94 -5.04 5.99
C MET A 1 1.87 -5.71 4.99
N GLN A 2 3.12 -5.24 4.87
CA GLN A 2 4.16 -5.89 4.07
C GLN A 2 5.18 -6.60 4.98
N ASP A 3 5.90 -7.62 4.50
CA ASP A 3 6.71 -8.54 5.30
C ASP A 3 7.87 -7.91 6.09
N ALA A 4 8.44 -6.79 5.64
CA ALA A 4 9.45 -6.05 6.41
C ALA A 4 8.88 -5.32 7.63
N THR A 5 7.59 -4.95 7.64
CA THR A 5 6.93 -4.29 8.78
C THR A 5 5.93 -5.18 9.52
N ALA A 6 5.41 -6.22 8.86
CA ALA A 6 4.42 -7.15 9.40
C ALA A 6 4.99 -7.99 10.55
N GLN A 7 6.28 -8.32 10.52
CA GLN A 7 6.91 -9.11 11.56
C GLN A 7 6.72 -8.47 12.94
N MET A 8 7.08 -7.19 13.08
CA MET A 8 6.97 -6.49 14.35
C MET A 8 5.52 -6.17 14.71
N ALA A 9 4.68 -5.83 13.72
CA ALA A 9 3.26 -5.58 13.95
C ALA A 9 2.55 -6.84 14.49
N LEU A 10 2.80 -8.02 13.92
CA LEU A 10 2.23 -9.26 14.40
C LEU A 10 2.76 -9.64 15.79
N LEU A 11 4.06 -9.46 16.05
CA LEU A 11 4.62 -9.68 17.39
C LEU A 11 3.96 -8.78 18.45
N GLN A 12 3.64 -7.53 18.11
CA GLN A 12 2.90 -6.62 18.98
C GLN A 12 1.44 -7.04 19.14
N PHE A 13 0.76 -7.41 18.05
CA PHE A 13 -0.62 -7.90 18.11
C PHE A 13 -0.76 -9.16 18.96
N MET A 14 0.23 -10.07 18.90
CA MET A 14 0.28 -11.27 19.75
C MET A 14 0.26 -10.92 21.26
N GLN A 15 0.77 -9.75 21.66
CA GLN A 15 0.73 -9.30 23.06
C GLN A 15 -0.63 -8.76 23.49
N ALA A 16 -1.52 -8.44 22.55
CA ALA A 16 -2.88 -8.02 22.85
C ALA A 16 -3.76 -9.19 23.34
N ASP A 17 -3.30 -10.43 23.20
CA ASP A 17 -3.99 -11.67 23.60
C ASP A 17 -5.43 -11.77 23.03
N LEU A 18 -5.60 -11.25 21.81
CA LEU A 18 -6.85 -11.34 21.05
C LEU A 18 -6.85 -12.58 20.15
N PRO A 19 -8.02 -13.20 19.93
CA PRO A 19 -8.13 -14.41 19.13
C PRO A 19 -7.96 -14.17 17.62
N GLU A 20 -8.38 -13.01 17.13
CA GLU A 20 -8.39 -12.63 15.71
C GLU A 20 -8.36 -11.10 15.54
N THR A 21 -8.08 -10.62 14.33
CA THR A 21 -8.13 -9.19 14.02
C THR A 21 -9.57 -8.68 13.89
N ALA A 22 -9.86 -7.50 14.42
CA ALA A 22 -11.19 -6.87 14.39
C ALA A 22 -11.64 -6.37 13.00
N VAL A 23 -10.71 -6.25 12.04
CA VAL A 23 -10.99 -5.78 10.67
C VAL A 23 -10.26 -6.65 9.64
N PRO A 24 -10.76 -6.71 8.38
CA PRO A 24 -10.07 -7.43 7.31
C PRO A 24 -8.61 -6.98 7.17
N THR A 25 -7.70 -7.92 7.34
CA THR A 25 -6.26 -7.67 7.39
C THR A 25 -5.53 -8.60 6.43
N THR A 26 -4.46 -8.10 5.81
CA THR A 26 -3.61 -8.92 4.91
C THR A 26 -2.12 -8.69 5.15
N VAL A 27 -1.31 -9.73 4.95
CA VAL A 27 0.16 -9.69 4.91
C VAL A 27 0.64 -10.02 3.49
N HIS A 28 1.64 -9.28 3.01
CA HIS A 28 2.22 -9.43 1.68
C HIS A 28 3.73 -9.64 1.77
N CYS A 29 4.25 -10.69 1.12
CA CYS A 29 5.68 -11.02 1.12
C CYS A 29 6.39 -10.48 -0.14
N ASP A 30 6.81 -9.22 -0.10
CA ASP A 30 7.36 -8.51 -1.26
C ASP A 30 8.69 -7.77 -1.01
N HIS A 31 9.12 -7.56 0.24
CA HIS A 31 10.36 -6.83 0.55
C HIS A 31 11.59 -7.73 0.73
N LEU A 32 11.38 -9.04 0.94
CA LEU A 32 12.46 -9.99 1.23
C LEU A 32 12.93 -10.79 0.01
N ILE A 33 12.66 -10.31 -1.20
CA ILE A 33 13.12 -10.93 -2.46
C ILE A 33 14.13 -10.00 -3.10
N GLN A 34 15.42 -10.36 -3.02
CA GLN A 34 16.50 -9.61 -3.63
C GLN A 34 16.59 -9.90 -5.14
N ALA A 35 16.61 -8.86 -5.96
CA ALA A 35 16.93 -8.99 -7.39
C ALA A 35 18.43 -9.24 -7.57
N TYR A 36 18.79 -10.34 -8.23
CA TYR A 36 20.19 -10.69 -8.50
C TYR A 36 20.39 -11.36 -9.86
N GLU A 37 19.83 -12.55 -10.10
CA GLU A 37 19.97 -13.29 -11.36
C GLU A 37 18.73 -13.22 -12.25
N GLY A 38 17.55 -13.14 -11.64
CA GLY A 38 16.27 -13.16 -12.33
C GLY A 38 15.16 -13.78 -11.49
N ALA A 39 13.93 -13.37 -11.75
CA ALA A 39 12.77 -13.60 -10.88
C ALA A 39 12.60 -15.05 -10.39
N ALA A 40 12.77 -16.05 -11.26
CA ALA A 40 12.61 -17.45 -10.89
C ALA A 40 13.72 -17.95 -9.94
N SER A 41 14.99 -17.61 -10.23
CA SER A 41 16.14 -17.98 -9.39
C SER A 41 16.06 -17.25 -8.05
N ASP A 42 15.84 -15.93 -8.11
CA ASP A 42 15.79 -15.04 -6.95
C ASP A 42 14.67 -15.44 -5.98
N LEU A 43 13.50 -15.82 -6.49
CA LEU A 43 12.38 -16.29 -5.66
C LEU A 43 12.70 -17.62 -4.96
N GLN A 44 13.39 -18.55 -5.63
CA GLN A 44 13.81 -19.81 -4.99
C GLN A 44 14.83 -19.55 -3.87
N VAL A 45 15.77 -18.63 -4.11
CA VAL A 45 16.75 -18.20 -3.10
C VAL A 45 16.05 -17.55 -1.92
N ALA A 46 15.14 -16.61 -2.15
CA ALA A 46 14.39 -15.92 -1.09
C ALA A 46 13.58 -16.91 -0.23
N ASN A 47 12.87 -17.86 -0.85
CA ASN A 47 12.12 -18.90 -0.14
C ASN A 47 13.00 -19.76 0.78
N LYS A 48 14.27 -19.96 0.42
CA LYS A 48 15.22 -20.68 1.27
C LYS A 48 15.79 -19.77 2.36
N THR A 49 16.24 -18.57 2.00
CA THR A 49 16.94 -17.64 2.90
C THR A 49 16.01 -17.09 3.98
N HIS A 50 14.76 -16.78 3.63
CA HIS A 50 13.78 -16.15 4.53
C HIS A 50 12.67 -17.12 4.97
N LYS A 51 12.93 -18.43 4.89
CA LYS A 51 11.95 -19.48 5.21
C LYS A 51 11.32 -19.28 6.59
N GLU A 52 12.12 -19.00 7.61
CA GLU A 52 11.66 -18.78 8.98
C GLU A 52 10.65 -17.62 9.08
N VAL A 53 10.96 -16.50 8.42
CA VAL A 53 10.09 -15.31 8.40
C VAL A 53 8.79 -15.63 7.66
N PHE A 54 8.86 -16.26 6.49
CA PHE A 54 7.65 -16.61 5.74
C PHE A 54 6.78 -17.63 6.47
N ASP A 55 7.38 -18.62 7.14
CA ASP A 55 6.65 -19.58 7.98
C ASP A 55 5.96 -18.88 9.16
N PHE A 56 6.67 -17.96 9.85
CA PHE A 56 6.11 -17.17 10.93
C PHE A 56 4.91 -16.34 10.44
N LEU A 57 5.10 -15.56 9.38
CA LEU A 57 4.03 -14.71 8.83
C LEU A 57 2.83 -15.54 8.38
N ARG A 58 3.05 -16.68 7.72
CA ARG A 58 1.98 -17.58 7.27
C ARG A 58 1.19 -18.13 8.47
N THR A 59 1.87 -18.71 9.45
CA THR A 59 1.23 -19.36 10.61
C THR A 59 0.57 -18.36 11.56
N ALA A 60 1.18 -17.19 11.77
CA ALA A 60 0.55 -16.10 12.51
C ALA A 60 -0.68 -15.57 11.78
N SER A 61 -0.61 -15.44 10.44
CA SER A 61 -1.76 -15.00 9.66
C SER A 61 -2.92 -16.00 9.73
N GLU A 62 -2.61 -17.29 9.61
CA GLU A 62 -3.58 -18.39 9.79
C GLU A 62 -4.21 -18.38 11.19
N LYS A 63 -3.42 -18.13 12.24
CA LYS A 63 -3.92 -18.08 13.63
C LYS A 63 -4.92 -16.95 13.87
N TYR A 64 -4.69 -15.77 13.29
CA TYR A 64 -5.43 -14.54 13.59
C TYR A 64 -6.41 -14.11 12.49
N GLU A 65 -6.76 -15.03 11.57
CA GLU A 65 -7.65 -14.78 10.42
C GLU A 65 -7.20 -13.66 9.48
N ILE A 66 -5.89 -13.55 9.27
CA ILE A 66 -5.28 -12.56 8.37
C ILE A 66 -5.05 -13.22 7.00
N GLY A 67 -5.42 -12.54 5.92
CA GLY A 67 -5.12 -13.00 4.56
C GLY A 67 -3.60 -12.98 4.29
N PHE A 68 -3.08 -14.02 3.63
CA PHE A 68 -1.64 -14.17 3.40
C PHE A 68 -1.30 -14.26 1.91
N TRP A 69 -0.61 -13.24 1.40
CA TRP A 69 -0.02 -13.23 0.07
C TRP A 69 1.45 -13.64 0.17
N GLY A 70 1.72 -14.90 -0.19
CA GLY A 70 3.05 -15.50 -0.10
C GLY A 70 4.07 -14.88 -1.07
N PRO A 71 5.37 -15.23 -0.90
CA PRO A 71 6.44 -14.67 -1.71
C PRO A 71 6.23 -14.95 -3.20
N GLY A 72 6.35 -13.91 -4.02
CA GLY A 72 6.08 -13.96 -5.46
C GLY A 72 4.64 -13.63 -5.87
N ALA A 73 3.75 -13.34 -4.92
CA ALA A 73 2.38 -12.90 -5.21
C ALA A 73 2.30 -11.51 -5.89
N GLY A 74 3.28 -10.64 -5.62
CA GLY A 74 3.33 -9.28 -6.14
C GLY A 74 3.58 -8.25 -5.05
N ILE A 75 3.83 -7.01 -5.47
CA ILE A 75 4.03 -5.88 -4.55
C ILE A 75 2.70 -5.52 -3.90
N ILE A 76 2.72 -5.27 -2.58
CA ILE A 76 1.53 -5.01 -1.75
C ILE A 76 0.56 -4.01 -2.39
N HIS A 77 1.08 -2.90 -2.90
CA HIS A 77 0.24 -1.81 -3.45
C HIS A 77 -0.43 -2.17 -4.77
N GLN A 78 0.20 -3.05 -5.57
CA GLN A 78 -0.39 -3.55 -6.80
C GLN A 78 -1.49 -4.56 -6.49
N VAL A 79 -1.21 -5.52 -5.59
CA VAL A 79 -2.20 -6.50 -5.14
C VAL A 79 -3.40 -5.79 -4.49
N VAL A 80 -3.16 -4.75 -3.69
CA VAL A 80 -4.21 -3.90 -3.11
C VAL A 80 -5.04 -3.22 -4.18
N LEU A 81 -4.41 -2.62 -5.19
CA LEU A 81 -5.15 -1.93 -6.26
C LEU A 81 -6.04 -2.90 -7.05
N GLU A 82 -5.57 -4.13 -7.28
CA GLU A 82 -6.29 -5.13 -8.07
C GLU A 82 -7.38 -5.88 -7.30
N GLN A 83 -7.21 -6.06 -5.99
CA GLN A 83 -8.05 -6.98 -5.20
C GLN A 83 -8.86 -6.30 -4.08
N TYR A 84 -8.39 -5.15 -3.57
CA TYR A 84 -8.92 -4.59 -2.32
C TYR A 84 -9.35 -3.12 -2.40
N ALA A 85 -8.80 -2.35 -3.33
CA ALA A 85 -9.11 -0.93 -3.47
C ALA A 85 -10.45 -0.72 -4.18
N PHE A 86 -11.27 0.17 -3.62
CA PHE A 86 -12.55 0.57 -4.21
C PHE A 86 -12.91 2.02 -3.85
N PRO A 87 -13.74 2.70 -4.66
CA PRO A 87 -14.13 4.08 -4.40
C PRO A 87 -14.85 4.26 -3.07
N GLY A 88 -14.41 5.24 -2.27
CA GLY A 88 -15.01 5.57 -0.97
C GLY A 88 -14.60 4.68 0.19
N GLY A 89 -13.77 3.65 -0.06
CA GLY A 89 -13.16 2.86 1.01
C GLY A 89 -12.14 3.66 1.82
N MET A 90 -11.82 3.16 3.01
CA MET A 90 -10.72 3.66 3.84
C MET A 90 -9.84 2.49 4.26
N MET A 91 -8.51 2.66 4.14
CA MET A 91 -7.55 1.68 4.62
C MET A 91 -6.31 2.33 5.22
N ILE A 92 -5.62 1.58 6.07
CA ILE A 92 -4.28 1.89 6.53
C ILE A 92 -3.33 0.77 6.14
N GLY A 93 -2.06 1.09 5.93
CA GLY A 93 -1.03 0.14 5.55
C GLY A 93 0.29 0.47 6.19
N THR A 94 1.03 -0.55 6.62
CA THR A 94 2.36 -0.40 7.24
C THR A 94 3.45 -0.13 6.19
N ASP A 95 3.19 0.81 5.30
CA ASP A 95 4.05 1.22 4.19
C ASP A 95 3.72 2.66 3.74
N SER A 96 4.73 3.45 3.38
CA SER A 96 4.54 4.85 3.00
C SER A 96 3.83 5.03 1.65
N HIS A 97 3.86 4.04 0.77
CA HIS A 97 3.23 4.11 -0.55
C HIS A 97 1.78 3.58 -0.56
N THR A 98 1.23 3.27 0.61
CA THR A 98 -0.20 2.93 0.79
C THR A 98 -1.17 3.90 0.08
N PRO A 99 -0.88 5.22 -0.04
CA PRO A 99 -1.68 6.14 -0.86
C PRO A 99 -1.89 5.75 -2.34
N ASN A 100 -1.19 4.75 -2.86
CA ASN A 100 -1.40 4.19 -4.20
C ASN A 100 -2.88 3.82 -4.47
N ALA A 101 -3.58 3.27 -3.47
CA ALA A 101 -5.00 2.93 -3.59
C ALA A 101 -5.92 4.15 -3.84
N GLY A 102 -5.43 5.37 -3.59
CA GLY A 102 -6.10 6.61 -3.98
C GLY A 102 -6.33 6.74 -5.48
N GLY A 103 -5.58 6.01 -6.31
CA GLY A 103 -5.84 5.87 -7.74
C GLY A 103 -7.23 5.28 -8.06
N LEU A 104 -7.81 4.50 -7.15
CA LEU A 104 -9.19 4.00 -7.21
C LEU A 104 -10.12 4.71 -6.20
N SER A 105 -9.82 5.98 -5.88
CA SER A 105 -10.66 6.83 -5.02
C SER A 105 -10.88 6.26 -3.60
N MET A 106 -9.93 5.48 -3.11
CA MET A 106 -9.88 5.02 -1.72
C MET A 106 -9.03 5.98 -0.86
N ILE A 107 -9.46 6.29 0.36
CA ILE A 107 -8.61 7.01 1.33
C ILE A 107 -7.65 6.00 1.96
N ALA A 108 -6.38 6.05 1.57
CA ALA A 108 -5.38 5.07 1.97
C ALA A 108 -4.16 5.76 2.61
N ILE A 109 -3.86 5.38 3.86
CA ILE A 109 -2.88 6.10 4.69
C ILE A 109 -1.77 5.14 5.14
N GLY A 110 -0.51 5.55 4.91
CA GLY A 110 0.65 4.85 5.45
C GLY A 110 0.81 5.11 6.95
N VAL A 111 1.02 4.06 7.75
CA VAL A 111 1.13 4.12 9.21
C VAL A 111 2.28 3.26 9.74
N GLY A 112 2.60 3.38 11.03
CA GLY A 112 3.51 2.46 11.71
C GLY A 112 2.85 1.13 12.06
N GLY A 113 3.65 0.16 12.50
CA GLY A 113 3.13 -1.14 12.96
C GLY A 113 2.16 -1.01 14.14
N ALA A 114 2.46 -0.13 15.10
CA ALA A 114 1.62 0.08 16.27
C ALA A 114 0.22 0.62 15.93
N ASP A 115 0.11 1.60 15.01
CA ASP A 115 -1.19 2.11 14.57
C ASP A 115 -2.01 1.02 13.85
N ALA A 116 -1.35 0.14 13.09
CA ALA A 116 -2.02 -0.99 12.48
C ALA A 116 -2.53 -1.98 13.54
N VAL A 117 -1.74 -2.24 14.58
CA VAL A 117 -2.11 -3.09 15.72
C VAL A 117 -3.31 -2.53 16.48
N ASP A 118 -3.36 -1.21 16.71
CA ASP A 118 -4.51 -0.56 17.36
C ASP A 118 -5.80 -0.88 16.60
N VAL A 119 -5.81 -0.68 15.28
CA VAL A 119 -6.99 -0.96 14.45
C VAL A 119 -7.30 -2.46 14.37
N MET A 120 -6.27 -3.31 14.25
CA MET A 120 -6.44 -4.76 14.31
C MET A 120 -7.02 -5.22 15.66
N ALA A 121 -6.75 -4.50 16.75
CA ALA A 121 -7.29 -4.76 18.08
C ALA A 121 -8.67 -4.12 18.32
N GLY A 122 -9.26 -3.48 17.30
CA GLY A 122 -10.56 -2.82 17.39
C GLY A 122 -10.52 -1.44 18.03
N MET A 123 -9.32 -0.87 18.24
CA MET A 123 -9.17 0.49 18.74
C MET A 123 -9.36 1.52 17.61
N PRO A 124 -9.87 2.73 17.93
CA PRO A 124 -10.03 3.78 16.92
C PRO A 124 -8.69 4.22 16.32
N PHE A 125 -8.63 4.35 14.99
CA PHE A 125 -7.52 5.02 14.32
C PHE A 125 -7.57 6.52 14.59
N ASN A 126 -6.54 7.05 15.25
CA ASN A 126 -6.41 8.47 15.54
C ASN A 126 -5.40 9.11 14.60
N THR A 127 -5.82 10.16 13.89
CA THR A 127 -4.94 10.95 13.03
C THR A 127 -5.20 12.43 13.21
N LYS A 128 -4.17 13.25 12.97
CA LYS A 128 -4.35 14.70 12.89
C LYS A 128 -5.22 14.99 11.67
N ILE A 129 -6.19 15.90 11.83
CA ILE A 129 -7.02 16.35 10.72
C ILE A 129 -6.10 16.95 9.64
N PRO A 130 -6.06 16.38 8.43
CA PRO A 130 -5.20 16.88 7.37
C PRO A 130 -5.81 18.14 6.75
N SER A 131 -4.94 19.02 6.23
CA SER A 131 -5.39 20.02 5.26
C SER A 131 -5.59 19.38 3.89
N LEU A 132 -6.18 20.13 2.95
CA LEU A 132 -6.38 19.68 1.57
C LEU A 132 -5.57 20.55 0.62
N ILE A 133 -4.84 19.93 -0.30
CA ILE A 133 -4.15 20.58 -1.41
C ILE A 133 -4.81 20.13 -2.71
N GLY A 134 -5.48 21.06 -3.40
CA GLY A 134 -6.10 20.79 -4.68
C GLY A 134 -5.11 20.93 -5.84
N VAL A 135 -4.96 19.87 -6.64
CA VAL A 135 -4.19 19.89 -7.90
C VAL A 135 -5.18 19.82 -9.07
N LYS A 136 -5.38 20.96 -9.74
CA LYS A 136 -6.25 21.05 -10.92
C LYS A 136 -5.50 20.64 -12.17
N LEU A 137 -5.89 19.53 -12.78
CA LEU A 137 -5.39 19.08 -14.08
C LEU A 137 -6.28 19.61 -15.22
N THR A 138 -5.64 20.20 -16.22
CA THR A 138 -6.27 20.72 -17.45
C THR A 138 -5.55 20.18 -18.69
N GLY A 139 -6.26 20.09 -19.82
CA GLY A 139 -5.70 19.49 -21.04
C GLY A 139 -5.50 17.98 -20.94
N SER A 140 -4.55 17.43 -21.73
CA SER A 140 -4.23 16.00 -21.77
C SER A 140 -2.72 15.79 -21.92
N LEU A 141 -2.22 14.65 -21.43
CA LEU A 141 -0.83 14.23 -21.71
C LEU A 141 -0.62 14.03 -23.22
N SER A 142 0.59 14.30 -23.72
CA SER A 142 0.93 14.18 -25.13
C SER A 142 2.41 13.84 -25.34
N GLY A 143 2.76 13.27 -26.49
CA GLY A 143 4.13 12.90 -26.81
C GLY A 143 4.68 11.84 -25.85
N TRP A 144 5.82 12.15 -25.22
CA TRP A 144 6.50 11.27 -24.26
C TRP A 144 6.05 11.47 -22.81
N SER A 145 5.15 12.42 -22.54
CA SER A 145 4.68 12.68 -21.19
C SER A 145 3.76 11.57 -20.68
N SER A 146 3.93 11.21 -19.42
CA SER A 146 3.25 10.11 -18.73
C SER A 146 2.63 10.58 -17.40
N PRO A 147 1.75 9.80 -16.75
CA PRO A 147 1.25 10.12 -15.42
C PRO A 147 2.36 10.32 -14.37
N LYS A 148 3.52 9.68 -14.55
CA LYS A 148 4.69 9.86 -13.69
C LYS A 148 5.20 11.31 -13.70
N ASP A 149 5.14 11.97 -14.84
CA ASP A 149 5.64 13.36 -14.98
C ASP A 149 4.77 14.35 -14.19
N ILE A 150 3.48 14.06 -14.02
CA ILE A 150 2.57 14.88 -13.20
C ILE A 150 3.02 14.87 -11.74
N ILE A 151 3.18 13.68 -11.14
CA ILE A 151 3.59 13.58 -9.73
C ILE A 151 5.01 14.09 -9.52
N LEU A 152 5.92 13.91 -10.49
CA LEU A 152 7.26 14.50 -10.43
C LEU A 152 7.20 16.03 -10.41
N LYS A 153 6.34 16.65 -11.25
CA LYS A 153 6.17 18.11 -11.24
C LYS A 153 5.51 18.61 -9.96
N VAL A 154 4.52 17.89 -9.43
CA VAL A 154 3.90 18.23 -8.14
C VAL A 154 4.92 18.13 -7.00
N ALA A 155 5.77 17.10 -6.99
CA ALA A 155 6.83 16.95 -6.00
C ALA A 155 7.90 18.04 -6.10
N GLU A 156 8.23 18.51 -7.32
CA GLU A 156 9.10 19.66 -7.55
C GLU A 156 8.49 20.95 -6.94
N ILE A 157 7.19 21.19 -7.17
CA ILE A 157 6.48 22.39 -6.69
C ILE A 157 6.34 22.39 -5.16
N LEU A 158 5.90 21.27 -4.58
CA LEU A 158 5.63 21.17 -3.14
C LEU A 158 6.90 20.90 -2.33
N THR A 159 7.96 20.38 -2.97
CA THR A 159 9.16 19.85 -2.30
C THR A 159 8.83 18.72 -1.31
N VAL A 160 9.82 18.21 -0.59
CA VAL A 160 9.63 17.13 0.40
C VAL A 160 8.85 17.55 1.66
N LYS A 161 8.57 18.86 1.85
CA LYS A 161 7.88 19.36 3.05
C LYS A 161 6.49 19.95 2.79
N GLY A 162 6.17 20.35 1.55
CA GLY A 162 5.00 21.19 1.26
C GLY A 162 3.64 20.50 1.42
N ALA A 163 3.61 19.18 1.51
CA ALA A 163 2.39 18.40 1.74
C ALA A 163 2.35 17.71 3.12
N THR A 164 3.22 18.10 4.06
CA THR A 164 3.21 17.52 5.41
C THR A 164 1.84 17.73 6.07
N ASN A 165 1.19 16.65 6.50
CA ASN A 165 -0.16 16.68 7.08
C ASN A 165 -1.24 17.25 6.13
N ALA A 166 -1.12 16.98 4.83
CA ALA A 166 -2.12 17.33 3.83
C ALA A 166 -2.47 16.12 2.95
N ILE A 167 -3.73 16.06 2.50
CA ILE A 167 -4.15 15.19 1.41
C ILE A 167 -4.03 15.98 0.11
N VAL A 168 -3.42 15.39 -0.91
CA VAL A 168 -3.37 15.96 -2.26
C VAL A 168 -4.52 15.39 -3.07
N GLU A 169 -5.47 16.23 -3.46
CA GLU A 169 -6.66 15.86 -4.23
C GLU A 169 -6.55 16.36 -5.67
N TYR A 170 -6.64 15.45 -6.63
CA TYR A 170 -6.59 15.77 -8.05
C TYR A 170 -8.00 16.00 -8.60
N PHE A 171 -8.20 17.12 -9.30
CA PHE A 171 -9.49 17.48 -9.89
C PHE A 171 -9.32 18.18 -11.24
N GLY A 172 -10.42 18.50 -11.92
CA GLY A 172 -10.39 19.17 -13.23
C GLY A 172 -10.57 18.20 -14.40
N GLU A 173 -10.74 18.75 -15.61
CA GLU A 173 -11.04 17.95 -16.81
C GLU A 173 -9.90 17.00 -17.21
N GLY A 174 -8.66 17.36 -16.90
CA GLY A 174 -7.49 16.58 -17.28
C GLY A 174 -7.39 15.23 -16.56
N THR A 175 -8.04 15.07 -15.40
CA THR A 175 -8.05 13.79 -14.67
C THR A 175 -8.71 12.66 -15.49
N LYS A 176 -9.72 13.00 -16.31
CA LYS A 176 -10.40 12.05 -17.20
C LYS A 176 -9.49 11.49 -18.30
N THR A 177 -8.32 12.09 -18.50
CA THR A 177 -7.37 11.69 -19.54
C THR A 177 -6.28 10.74 -19.02
N LEU A 178 -6.19 10.55 -17.70
CA LEU A 178 -5.14 9.72 -17.07
C LEU A 178 -5.49 8.22 -17.06
N PHE A 179 -6.78 7.89 -17.09
CA PHE A 179 -7.26 6.53 -17.16
C PHE A 179 -7.77 6.27 -18.58
N GLN A 180 -7.02 5.48 -19.36
CA GLN A 180 -7.60 4.82 -20.53
C GLN A 180 -8.14 3.47 -20.09
N PRO A 181 -9.39 3.12 -20.44
CA PRO A 181 -9.85 1.74 -20.37
C PRO A 181 -8.90 0.85 -21.17
N LEU A 182 -8.59 -0.33 -20.63
CA LEU A 182 -7.69 -1.33 -21.25
C LEU A 182 -8.04 -1.61 -22.73
N GLU A 183 -9.32 -1.47 -23.10
CA GLU A 183 -9.86 -1.64 -24.45
C GLU A 183 -9.29 -0.68 -25.51
N LYS A 184 -8.62 0.40 -25.11
CA LYS A 184 -8.02 1.38 -26.04
C LYS A 184 -6.49 1.29 -26.12
N GLN A 185 -5.88 0.34 -25.43
CA GLN A 185 -4.43 0.13 -25.39
C GLN A 185 -3.95 -1.11 -26.17
N LEU A 186 -4.88 -1.86 -26.78
CA LEU A 186 -4.66 -2.95 -27.74
C LEU A 186 -5.20 -2.53 -29.12
#